data_AF-A0A4R6PKU5-F1
#
_entry.id   AF-A0A4R6PKU5-F1
#
_cell.length_a   1.000
_cell.length_b   1.000
_cell.length_c   1.000
_cell.angle_alpha   90.00
_cell.angle_beta   90.00
_cell.angle_gamma   90.00
#
_symmetry.space_group_name_H-M   'P 1'
#
loop_
_entity.id
_entity.type
_entity.pdbx_description
1 polymer ?
#
loop_
_entity_poly.entity_id
_entity_poly.type
_entity_poly.pdbx_seq_one_letter_code
_entity_poly.pdbx_strand_id
1 'polypeptide(L)'
;MKRLVNDAGRTLISKAGSAARKQYEEFLKNQLSQPTVTPTFRDAVIAPDVADRLLAHYMNERTRASFQGSRDLKRRVRNTLGLSGASVTDADLESLDAFFLARNKIVHDLDLEEPASDSLKRVHRTRSDVAAMCDQAFSVAAAIVSATAALIKATK
;
A
#
# COMPACT_ATOMS: atom_id res chain seq x y z
N MET A 1 -2.10 1.05 7.52
CA MET A 1 -2.42 0.59 6.16
C MET A 1 -2.23 -0.89 5.92
N LYS A 2 -1.06 -1.51 6.21
CA LYS A 2 -0.85 -2.96 5.95
C LYS A 2 -1.97 -3.86 6.49
N ARG A 3 -2.36 -3.66 7.76
CA ARG A 3 -3.45 -4.40 8.40
C ARG A 3 -4.80 -4.22 7.70
N LEU A 4 -5.17 -2.98 7.36
CA LEU A 4 -6.39 -2.70 6.60
C LEU A 4 -6.40 -3.46 5.26
N VAL A 5 -5.29 -3.43 4.52
CA VAL A 5 -5.17 -4.14 3.23
C VAL A 5 -5.31 -5.64 3.41
N ASN A 6 -4.65 -6.24 4.41
CA ASN A 6 -4.72 -7.68 4.66
C ASN A 6 -6.13 -8.13 5.08
N ASP A 7 -6.74 -7.41 6.03
CA ASP A 7 -8.00 -7.83 6.63
C ASP A 7 -9.17 -7.54 5.67
N ALA A 8 -9.31 -6.29 5.22
CA ALA A 8 -10.39 -5.89 4.32
C ALA A 8 -10.20 -6.43 2.90
N GLY A 9 -8.97 -6.49 2.41
CA GLY A 9 -8.68 -6.95 1.04
C GLY A 9 -9.13 -8.39 0.80
N ARG A 10 -8.95 -9.28 1.78
CA ARG A 10 -9.43 -10.67 1.69
C ARG A 10 -10.96 -10.73 1.52
N THR A 11 -11.69 -9.99 2.34
CA THR A 11 -13.17 -9.90 2.25
C THR A 11 -13.64 -9.27 0.94
N LEU A 12 -12.95 -8.24 0.45
CA LEU A 12 -13.35 -7.56 -0.78
C LEU A 12 -13.03 -8.40 -2.03
N ILE A 13 -11.95 -9.18 -2.02
CA ILE A 13 -11.57 -10.07 -3.11
C ILE A 13 -12.44 -11.32 -3.16
N SER A 14 -12.98 -11.81 -2.04
CA SER A 14 -13.89 -12.97 -2.08
C SER A 14 -15.21 -12.67 -2.81
N LYS A 15 -15.57 -11.39 -3.00
CA LYS A 15 -16.75 -11.01 -3.76
C LYS A 15 -16.51 -11.09 -5.27
N ALA A 16 -17.27 -11.94 -5.96
CA ALA A 16 -17.26 -12.03 -7.41
C ALA A 16 -17.59 -10.66 -8.06
N GLY A 17 -16.87 -10.31 -9.12
CA GLY A 17 -17.08 -9.07 -9.88
C GLY A 17 -16.59 -7.78 -9.21
N SER A 18 -16.10 -7.83 -7.97
CA SER A 18 -15.60 -6.64 -7.27
C SER A 18 -14.35 -6.07 -7.95
N ALA A 19 -14.11 -4.77 -7.81
CA ALA A 19 -12.89 -4.14 -8.31
C ALA A 19 -11.64 -4.75 -7.66
N ALA A 20 -11.69 -5.08 -6.37
CA ALA A 20 -10.61 -5.75 -5.67
C ALA A 20 -10.31 -7.14 -6.28
N ARG A 21 -11.37 -7.91 -6.61
CA ARG A 21 -11.23 -9.20 -7.29
C ARG A 21 -10.58 -9.06 -8.66
N LYS A 22 -10.99 -8.07 -9.45
CA LYS A 22 -10.36 -7.78 -10.76
C LYS A 22 -8.86 -7.49 -10.62
N GLN A 23 -8.47 -6.68 -9.64
CA GLN A 23 -7.07 -6.36 -9.36
C GLN A 23 -6.25 -7.57 -8.88
N TYR A 24 -6.88 -8.53 -8.21
CA TYR A 24 -6.27 -9.81 -7.87
C TYR A 24 -6.08 -10.70 -9.11
N GLU A 25 -7.11 -10.82 -9.95
CA GLU A 25 -7.07 -11.62 -11.18
C GLU A 25 -6.05 -11.07 -12.19
N GLU A 26 -5.96 -9.74 -12.35
CA GLU A 26 -4.93 -9.09 -13.15
C GLU A 26 -3.52 -9.40 -12.62
N PHE A 27 -3.34 -9.40 -11.31
CA PHE A 27 -2.07 -9.81 -10.71
C PHE A 27 -1.71 -11.26 -11.07
N LEU A 28 -2.66 -12.19 -10.93
CA LEU A 28 -2.42 -13.60 -11.28
C LEU A 28 -2.08 -13.77 -12.76
N LYS A 29 -2.83 -13.10 -13.66
CA LYS A 29 -2.54 -13.09 -15.10
C LYS A 29 -1.13 -12.59 -15.39
N ASN A 30 -0.73 -11.50 -14.75
CA ASN A 30 0.61 -10.93 -14.90
C ASN A 30 1.69 -11.89 -14.40
N GLN A 31 1.50 -12.54 -13.24
CA GLN A 31 2.45 -13.54 -12.72
C GLN A 31 2.59 -14.73 -13.68
N LEU A 32 1.47 -15.26 -14.20
CA LEU A 32 1.47 -16.39 -15.12
C LEU A 32 2.08 -16.07 -16.50
N SER A 33 2.05 -14.79 -16.92
CA SER A 33 2.67 -14.35 -18.17
C SER A 33 4.18 -14.11 -18.07
N GLN A 34 4.77 -14.11 -16.88
CA GLN A 34 6.20 -13.85 -16.72
C GLN A 34 7.04 -15.02 -17.24
N PRO A 35 8.17 -14.77 -17.94
CA PRO A 35 9.08 -15.82 -18.38
C PRO A 35 9.66 -16.64 -17.22
N THR A 36 9.72 -16.05 -16.02
CA THR A 36 10.17 -16.71 -14.80
C THR A 36 9.27 -16.28 -13.65
N VAL A 37 8.63 -17.25 -13.02
CA VAL A 37 7.80 -17.05 -11.81
C VAL A 37 8.63 -17.19 -10.55
N THR A 38 8.29 -16.41 -9.52
CA THR A 38 8.95 -16.48 -8.21
C THR A 38 8.71 -17.85 -7.55
N PRO A 39 9.66 -18.39 -6.77
CA PRO A 39 9.48 -19.66 -6.05
C PRO A 39 8.22 -19.64 -5.17
N THR A 40 8.01 -18.55 -4.43
CA THR A 40 6.85 -18.39 -3.55
C THR A 40 5.50 -18.41 -4.27
N PHE A 41 5.45 -17.93 -5.52
CA PHE A 41 4.25 -18.02 -6.34
C PHE A 41 4.04 -19.45 -6.83
N ARG A 42 5.11 -20.10 -7.31
CA ARG A 42 5.07 -21.50 -7.75
C ARG A 42 4.60 -22.43 -6.63
N ASP A 43 5.14 -22.26 -5.43
CA ASP A 43 4.77 -23.05 -4.26
C ASP A 43 3.29 -22.88 -3.90
N ALA A 44 2.75 -21.66 -4.06
CA ALA A 44 1.33 -21.39 -3.83
C ALA A 44 0.42 -22.07 -4.88
N VAL A 45 0.88 -22.26 -6.12
CA VAL A 45 0.10 -22.92 -7.20
C VAL A 45 -0.01 -24.42 -6.98
N ILE A 46 1.01 -25.07 -6.44
CA ILE A 46 1.05 -26.54 -6.23
C ILE A 46 0.55 -26.96 -4.84
N ALA A 47 0.23 -26.00 -3.98
CA ALA A 47 -0.24 -26.28 -2.63
C ALA A 47 -1.63 -26.94 -2.64
N PRO A 48 -1.97 -27.80 -1.65
CA PRO A 48 -3.31 -28.38 -1.55
C PRO A 48 -4.43 -27.33 -1.44
N ASP A 49 -4.13 -26.18 -0.83
CA ASP A 49 -5.01 -25.04 -0.58
C ASP A 49 -4.72 -23.87 -1.55
N VAL A 50 -4.62 -24.16 -2.86
CA VAL A 50 -4.19 -23.20 -3.92
C VAL A 50 -4.84 -21.82 -3.79
N ALA A 51 -6.17 -21.76 -3.63
CA ALA A 51 -6.90 -20.50 -3.59
C ALA A 51 -6.46 -19.59 -2.43
N ASP A 52 -6.31 -20.17 -1.23
CA ASP A 52 -5.91 -19.44 -0.03
C ASP A 52 -4.43 -19.04 -0.08
N ARG A 53 -3.58 -19.91 -0.63
CA ARG A 53 -2.15 -19.67 -0.80
C ARG A 53 -1.86 -18.56 -1.81
N LEU A 54 -2.54 -18.57 -2.95
CA LEU A 54 -2.40 -17.50 -3.95
C LEU A 54 -2.90 -16.16 -3.41
N LEU A 55 -4.02 -16.17 -2.66
CA LEU A 55 -4.51 -14.95 -2.01
C LEU A 55 -3.53 -14.45 -0.94
N ALA A 56 -2.97 -15.34 -0.12
CA ALA A 56 -1.97 -14.99 0.88
C ALA A 56 -0.69 -14.45 0.24
N HIS A 57 -0.23 -15.07 -0.85
CA HIS A 57 0.92 -14.59 -1.63
C HIS A 57 0.65 -13.18 -2.17
N TYR A 58 -0.50 -12.95 -2.79
CA TYR A 58 -0.89 -11.63 -3.28
C TYR A 58 -0.92 -10.58 -2.16
N MET A 59 -1.54 -10.90 -1.02
CA MET A 59 -1.60 -10.00 0.15
C MET A 59 -0.21 -9.67 0.70
N ASN A 60 0.67 -10.67 0.75
CA ASN A 60 2.06 -10.46 1.13
C ASN A 60 2.78 -9.53 0.15
N GLU A 61 2.66 -9.74 -1.16
CA GLU A 61 3.26 -8.84 -2.17
C GLU A 61 2.76 -7.40 -2.03
N ARG A 62 1.48 -7.20 -1.69
CA ARG A 62 0.93 -5.86 -1.46
C ARG A 62 1.41 -5.24 -0.15
N THR A 63 1.74 -6.01 0.88
CA THR A 63 1.99 -5.48 2.23
C THR A 63 3.40 -5.67 2.77
N ARG A 64 4.26 -6.47 2.13
CA ARG A 64 5.61 -6.82 2.61
C ARG A 64 6.48 -5.59 2.82
N ALA A 65 6.72 -4.82 1.77
CA ALA A 65 7.54 -3.61 1.84
C ALA A 65 6.84 -2.47 2.60
N SER A 66 7.60 -1.56 3.19
CA SER A 66 7.06 -0.26 3.63
C SER A 66 6.54 0.53 2.42
N PHE A 67 5.58 1.42 2.65
CA PHE A 67 5.13 2.35 1.61
C PHE A 67 6.12 3.52 1.54
N GLN A 68 6.59 3.81 0.33
CA GLN A 68 7.66 4.80 0.09
C GLN A 68 7.14 6.09 -0.56
N GLY A 69 5.87 6.12 -1.00
CA GLY A 69 5.28 7.28 -1.67
C GLY A 69 3.83 7.04 -2.09
N SER A 70 3.22 8.04 -2.72
CA SER A 70 1.84 8.00 -3.22
C SER A 70 1.59 6.86 -4.22
N ARG A 71 2.56 6.54 -5.08
CA ARG A 71 2.48 5.43 -6.04
C ARG A 71 2.24 4.08 -5.36
N ASP A 72 2.88 3.87 -4.22
CA ASP A 72 2.67 2.68 -3.40
C ASP A 72 1.26 2.66 -2.82
N LEU A 73 0.76 3.79 -2.32
CA LEU A 73 -0.61 3.89 -1.81
C LEU A 73 -1.65 3.62 -2.90
N LYS A 74 -1.47 4.18 -4.10
CA LYS A 74 -2.33 3.92 -5.27
C LYS A 74 -2.36 2.43 -5.59
N ARG A 75 -1.19 1.82 -5.82
CA ARG A 75 -1.08 0.43 -6.32
C ARG A 75 -1.36 -0.63 -5.26
N ARG A 76 -0.93 -0.42 -4.02
CA ARG A 76 -0.89 -1.46 -2.97
C ARG A 76 -1.95 -1.28 -1.89
N VAL A 77 -2.61 -0.12 -1.85
CA VAL A 77 -3.72 0.14 -0.92
C VAL A 77 -5.00 0.36 -1.71
N ARG A 78 -5.11 1.46 -2.47
CA ARG A 78 -6.33 1.84 -3.18
C ARG A 78 -6.79 0.76 -4.15
N ASN A 79 -5.91 0.35 -5.06
CA ASN A 79 -6.24 -0.67 -6.07
C ASN A 79 -6.52 -2.03 -5.44
N THR A 80 -5.71 -2.46 -4.46
CA THR A 80 -5.91 -3.74 -3.77
C THR A 80 -7.26 -3.81 -3.06
N LEU A 81 -7.73 -2.70 -2.50
CA LEU A 81 -9.05 -2.59 -1.87
C LEU A 81 -10.18 -2.34 -2.89
N GLY A 82 -9.87 -2.13 -4.16
CA GLY A 82 -10.86 -1.82 -5.19
C GLY A 82 -11.54 -0.46 -5.01
N LEU A 83 -10.89 0.48 -4.34
CA LEU A 83 -11.40 1.83 -4.11
C LEU A 83 -11.35 2.65 -5.41
N SER A 84 -12.41 3.40 -5.69
CA SER A 84 -12.48 4.26 -6.86
C SER A 84 -11.67 5.55 -6.66
N GLY A 85 -11.19 6.13 -7.76
CA GLY A 85 -10.53 7.44 -7.74
C GLY A 85 -11.44 8.60 -7.30
N ALA A 86 -12.76 8.39 -7.23
CA ALA A 86 -13.70 9.35 -6.66
C ALA A 86 -13.78 9.26 -5.12
N SER A 87 -13.56 8.07 -4.55
CA SER A 87 -13.58 7.86 -3.09
C SER A 87 -12.27 8.25 -2.41
N VAL A 88 -11.15 8.06 -3.10
CA VAL A 88 -9.81 8.46 -2.69
C VAL A 88 -9.06 8.92 -3.93
N THR A 89 -8.89 10.24 -4.06
CA THR A 89 -8.39 10.85 -5.29
C THR A 89 -6.88 10.65 -5.44
N ASP A 90 -6.38 10.80 -6.66
CA ASP A 90 -4.94 10.82 -6.91
C ASP A 90 -4.27 11.99 -6.18
N ALA A 91 -4.92 13.16 -6.16
CA ALA A 91 -4.45 14.35 -5.47
C ALA A 91 -4.30 14.11 -3.96
N ASP A 92 -5.27 13.47 -3.31
CA ASP A 92 -5.19 13.16 -1.87
C ASP A 92 -3.97 12.29 -1.55
N LEU A 93 -3.68 11.30 -2.40
CA LEU A 93 -2.54 10.40 -2.19
C LEU A 93 -1.20 11.07 -2.50
N GLU A 94 -1.12 11.85 -3.57
CA GLU A 94 0.06 12.63 -3.97
C GLU A 94 0.40 13.74 -2.98
N SER A 95 -0.61 14.28 -2.31
CA SER A 95 -0.43 15.29 -1.27
C SER A 95 0.45 14.79 -0.10
N LEU A 96 0.58 13.46 0.07
CA LEU A 96 1.47 12.84 1.06
C LEU A 96 2.91 12.67 0.60
N ASP A 97 3.27 12.99 -0.65
CA ASP A 97 4.63 12.75 -1.15
C ASP A 97 5.67 13.57 -0.37
N ALA A 98 5.34 14.80 0.05
CA ALA A 98 6.19 15.58 0.93
C ALA A 98 6.44 14.89 2.29
N PHE A 99 5.41 14.26 2.86
CA PHE A 99 5.52 13.48 4.09
C PHE A 99 6.43 12.26 3.90
N PHE A 100 6.26 11.51 2.82
CA PHE A 100 7.12 10.34 2.53
C PHE A 100 8.57 10.75 2.29
N LEU A 101 8.81 11.83 1.53
CA LEU A 101 10.16 12.38 1.33
C LEU A 101 10.81 12.78 2.66
N ALA A 102 10.05 13.43 3.55
CA ALA A 102 10.55 13.80 4.87
C ALA A 102 10.88 12.57 5.72
N ARG A 103 9.99 11.57 5.77
CA ARG A 103 10.21 10.31 6.48
C ARG A 103 11.44 9.57 5.96
N ASN A 104 11.56 9.42 4.64
CA ASN A 104 12.66 8.68 4.02
C ASN A 104 14.00 9.37 4.28
N LYS A 105 14.03 10.72 4.20
CA LYS A 105 15.23 11.49 4.54
C LYS A 105 15.64 11.30 6.00
N ILE A 106 14.71 11.32 6.96
CA ILE A 106 15.03 11.07 8.37
C ILE A 106 15.60 9.66 8.56
N VAL A 107 15.01 8.65 7.93
CA VAL A 107 15.51 7.26 8.00
C VAL A 107 16.95 7.21 7.49
N HIS A 108 17.23 7.79 6.31
CA HIS A 108 18.59 7.82 5.76
C HIS A 108 19.57 8.66 6.59
N ASP A 109 19.15 9.81 7.14
CA ASP A 109 19.99 10.67 7.97
C ASP A 109 20.32 10.02 9.33
N LEU A 110 19.47 9.11 9.83
CA LEU A 110 19.70 8.32 11.04
C LEU A 110 20.54 7.05 10.79
N ASP A 111 20.59 6.56 9.54
CA ASP A 111 21.34 5.36 9.11
C ASP A 111 22.82 5.65 8.81
N LEU A 112 23.29 6.87 9.10
CA LEU A 112 24.68 7.27 8.89
C LEU A 112 25.58 6.71 10.00
N GLU A 113 26.33 5.66 9.66
CA GLU A 113 27.34 5.04 10.52
C GLU A 113 28.62 5.90 10.71
N GLU A 114 28.75 7.06 10.05
CA GLU A 114 29.91 7.95 10.22
C GLU A 114 29.52 9.41 10.57
N PRO A 115 29.65 9.83 11.84
CA PRO A 115 29.29 11.19 12.28
C PRO A 115 30.33 12.27 11.89
N ALA A 116 31.33 11.94 11.07
CA ALA A 116 32.51 12.77 10.83
C ALA A 116 32.52 13.54 9.49
N SER A 117 31.45 13.52 8.69
CA SER A 117 31.37 14.37 7.49
C SER A 117 30.62 15.68 7.80
N ASP A 118 31.36 16.78 7.67
CA ASP A 118 30.78 18.12 7.69
C ASP A 118 29.85 18.31 6.47
N SER A 119 28.62 18.75 6.75
CA SER A 119 27.58 19.18 5.80
C SER A 119 26.57 18.15 5.27
N LEU A 120 25.78 17.58 6.18
CA LEU A 120 24.38 17.32 5.82
C LEU A 120 23.61 18.62 5.95
N LYS A 121 23.16 19.20 4.82
CA LYS A 121 22.11 20.23 4.82
C LYS A 121 20.86 19.65 5.49
N ARG A 122 20.77 19.83 6.80
CA ARG A 122 19.59 19.53 7.61
C ARG A 122 18.46 20.41 7.08
N VAL A 123 17.40 19.77 6.59
CA VAL A 123 16.20 20.50 6.17
C VAL A 123 15.51 20.94 7.45
N HIS A 124 15.58 22.24 7.74
CA HIS A 124 14.85 22.81 8.87
C HIS A 124 13.35 22.73 8.56
N ARG A 125 12.59 22.08 9.44
CA ARG A 125 11.13 22.03 9.39
C ARG A 125 10.61 22.58 10.70
N THR A 126 9.62 23.45 10.64
CA THR A 126 8.99 23.96 11.85
C THR A 126 8.11 22.87 12.47
N ARG A 127 7.79 23.01 13.76
CA ARG A 127 6.80 22.13 14.41
C ARG A 127 5.43 22.19 13.70
N SER A 128 5.08 23.36 13.17
CA SER A 128 3.85 23.56 12.40
C SER A 128 3.83 22.74 11.11
N ASP A 129 4.94 22.71 10.38
CA ASP A 129 5.05 21.92 9.13
C ASP A 129 4.89 20.43 9.41
N VAL A 130 5.53 19.94 10.48
CA VAL A 130 5.42 18.54 10.90
C VAL A 130 3.99 18.19 11.31
N ALA A 131 3.34 19.05 12.10
CA ALA A 131 1.95 18.85 12.50
C ALA A 131 1.02 18.80 11.28
N ALA A 132 1.14 19.75 10.35
CA ALA A 132 0.34 19.78 9.13
C ALA A 132 0.53 18.50 8.28
N MET A 133 1.76 18.03 8.10
CA MET A 133 2.03 16.78 7.37
C MET A 133 1.42 15.56 8.08
N CYS A 134 1.46 15.51 9.41
CA CYS A 134 0.85 14.45 10.20
C CYS A 134 -0.68 14.47 10.11
N ASP A 135 -1.30 15.64 10.26
CA ASP A 135 -2.76 15.81 10.17
C ASP A 135 -3.26 15.40 8.79
N GLN A 136 -2.52 15.77 7.74
CA GLN A 136 -2.81 15.37 6.37
C GLN A 136 -2.71 13.85 6.19
N ALA A 137 -1.67 13.21 6.73
CA ALA A 137 -1.52 11.76 6.69
C ALA A 137 -2.68 11.03 7.43
N PHE A 138 -3.10 11.56 8.58
CA PHE A 138 -4.25 11.03 9.32
C PHE A 138 -5.57 11.23 8.58
N SER A 139 -5.76 12.39 7.95
CA SER A 139 -6.95 12.70 7.15
C SER A 139 -7.10 11.73 5.97
N VAL A 140 -6.04 11.54 5.18
CA VAL A 140 -6.03 10.58 4.06
C VAL A 140 -6.23 9.15 4.56
N ALA A 141 -5.64 8.80 5.71
CA ALA A 141 -5.86 7.49 6.31
C ALA A 141 -7.33 7.26 6.71
N ALA A 142 -7.96 8.25 7.32
CA ALA A 142 -9.37 8.20 7.71
C ALA A 142 -10.28 8.09 6.48
N ALA A 143 -9.99 8.81 5.40
CA ALA A 143 -10.71 8.71 4.13
C ALA A 143 -10.65 7.29 3.55
N ILE A 144 -9.45 6.70 3.48
CA ILE A 144 -9.25 5.33 3.00
C ILE A 144 -10.04 4.33 3.86
N VAL A 145 -9.95 4.43 5.18
CA VAL A 145 -10.66 3.53 6.11
C VAL A 145 -12.17 3.66 5.93
N SER A 146 -12.69 4.88 5.83
CA SER A 146 -14.12 5.16 5.67
C SER A 146 -14.65 4.62 4.35
N ALA A 147 -13.95 4.87 3.25
CA ALA A 147 -14.30 4.36 1.93
C ALA A 147 -14.26 2.82 1.88
N THR A 148 -13.27 2.20 2.55
CA THR A 148 -13.17 0.74 2.66
C THR A 148 -14.34 0.16 3.44
N ALA A 149 -14.70 0.78 4.56
CA ALA A 149 -15.84 0.36 5.37
C ALA A 149 -17.16 0.46 4.58
N ALA A 150 -17.33 1.50 3.76
CA ALA A 150 -18.49 1.64 2.88
C ALA A 150 -18.56 0.50 1.85
N LEU A 151 -17.45 0.12 1.22
CA LEU A 151 -17.41 -1.03 0.29
C LEU A 151 -17.74 -2.36 0.97
N ILE A 152 -17.22 -2.60 2.17
CA ILE A 152 -17.54 -3.81 2.93
C ILE A 152 -19.03 -3.86 3.28
N LYS A 153 -19.60 -2.73 3.72
CA LYS A 153 -21.04 -2.64 4.02
C LYS A 153 -21.90 -2.92 2.79
N ALA A 154 -21.52 -2.41 1.62
CA ALA A 154 -22.19 -2.67 0.34
C ALA A 154 -21.95 -4.10 -0.21
N THR A 155 -21.21 -4.94 0.52
CA THR A 155 -20.91 -6.33 0.17
C THR A 155 -21.68 -7.34 1.02
N LYS A 156 -22.29 -6.89 2.11
CA LYS A 156 -23.34 -7.65 2.81
C LYS A 156 -24.65 -7.53 2.05
#